data_AF-A0AA41AJW8-F1
#
_entry.id   AF-A0AA41AJW8-F1
#
_cell.length_a   1.000
_cell.length_b   1.000
_cell.length_c   1.000
_cell.angle_alpha   90.00
_cell.angle_beta   90.00
_cell.angle_gamma   90.00
#
_symmetry.space_group_name_H-M   'P 1'
#
loop_
_entity.id
_entity.type
_entity.pdbx_description
1 polymer ?
#
loop_
_entity_poly.entity_id
_entity_poly.type
_entity_poly.pdbx_seq_one_letter_code
_entity_poly.pdbx_strand_id
1 'polypeptide(L)'
;MAAKNEPVGAPQQVEMWQADAKKVLYAQLCNAFYQREVQRLVAEPNSDRLRRQLKSLPYYIERAATLVANTSSPFKLDSQNGSWLAKQKPTPPEINIQANELFYQHNAKVGLIIPILVRSDEQIRVRIDSLDQVSDNKVHCNELGWFAFSGQGLELPNAQLLTPSKVSLTAACCGHQWQFSKRCLPRVLSLREMLLAGSINWRNVKRLKT
;
A
#
# COMPACT_ATOMS: atom_id res chain seq x y z
N MET A 1 49.42 -26.11 -27.72
CA MET A 1 49.21 -25.07 -26.69
C MET A 1 48.35 -23.98 -27.32
N ALA A 2 47.21 -23.53 -26.82
CA ALA A 2 46.60 -23.64 -25.50
C ALA A 2 45.07 -23.78 -25.68
N ALA A 3 44.44 -24.64 -24.88
CA ALA A 3 42.98 -24.71 -24.80
C ALA A 3 42.49 -23.47 -24.02
N LYS A 4 41.59 -22.69 -24.63
CA LYS A 4 40.86 -21.63 -23.93
C LYS A 4 39.81 -22.28 -23.03
N ASN A 5 39.97 -22.15 -21.72
CA ASN A 5 38.96 -22.50 -20.74
C ASN A 5 37.85 -21.44 -20.78
N GLU A 6 36.65 -21.82 -21.22
CA GLU A 6 35.43 -21.04 -20.98
C GLU A 6 34.87 -21.38 -19.59
N PRO A 7 34.38 -20.40 -18.81
CA PRO A 7 33.80 -20.66 -17.49
C PRO A 7 32.34 -21.12 -17.65
N VAL A 8 32.13 -22.43 -17.83
CA VAL A 8 30.81 -23.05 -17.80
C VAL A 8 30.46 -23.37 -16.33
N GLY A 9 29.69 -22.51 -15.66
CA GLY A 9 29.15 -22.84 -14.33
C GLY A 9 28.60 -21.69 -13.47
N ALA A 10 28.99 -20.44 -13.72
CA ALA A 10 28.58 -19.31 -12.87
C ALA A 10 27.10 -18.86 -12.99
N PRO A 11 26.47 -18.77 -14.19
CA PRO A 11 25.13 -18.18 -14.29
C PRO A 11 24.03 -19.05 -13.68
N GLN A 12 24.12 -20.38 -13.81
CA GLN A 12 23.11 -21.33 -13.34
C GLN A 12 23.03 -21.41 -11.81
N GLN A 13 24.17 -21.34 -11.11
CA GLN A 13 24.21 -21.33 -9.64
C GLN A 13 23.63 -20.04 -9.05
N VAL A 14 23.92 -18.89 -9.68
CA VAL A 14 23.39 -17.59 -9.25
C VAL A 14 21.88 -17.52 -9.45
N GLU A 15 21.35 -18.03 -10.56
CA GLU A 15 19.90 -18.10 -10.82
C GLU A 15 19.18 -18.99 -9.80
N MET A 16 19.76 -20.14 -9.44
CA MET A 16 19.20 -21.03 -8.41
C MET A 16 19.13 -20.34 -7.04
N TRP A 17 20.19 -19.65 -6.62
CA TRP A 17 20.20 -18.93 -5.34
C TRP A 17 19.23 -17.75 -5.32
N GLN A 18 19.07 -17.03 -6.44
CA GLN A 18 18.06 -15.98 -6.55
C GLN A 18 16.64 -16.54 -6.48
N ALA A 19 16.39 -17.72 -7.06
CA ALA A 19 15.10 -18.41 -6.94
C ALA A 19 14.83 -18.83 -5.49
N ASP A 20 15.83 -19.33 -4.77
CA ASP A 20 15.68 -19.73 -3.37
C ASP A 20 15.47 -18.53 -2.45
N ALA A 21 16.20 -17.43 -2.65
CA ALA A 21 15.98 -16.19 -1.90
C ALA A 21 14.56 -15.63 -2.09
N LYS A 22 14.02 -15.69 -3.32
CA LYS A 22 12.64 -15.29 -3.60
C LYS A 22 11.61 -16.20 -2.94
N LYS A 23 11.84 -17.52 -2.92
CA LYS A 23 10.96 -18.49 -2.22
C LYS A 23 10.96 -18.24 -0.71
N VAL A 24 12.13 -17.99 -0.13
CA VAL A 24 12.26 -17.66 1.30
C VAL A 24 11.52 -16.35 1.61
N LEU A 25 11.72 -15.31 0.81
CA LEU A 25 11.03 -14.03 0.97
C LEU A 25 9.51 -14.20 0.88
N TYR A 26 9.03 -14.93 -0.14
CA TYR A 26 7.61 -15.23 -0.30
C TYR A 26 7.04 -15.94 0.92
N ALA A 27 7.72 -16.97 1.43
CA ALA A 27 7.29 -17.70 2.62
C ALA A 27 7.25 -16.80 3.88
N GLN A 28 8.26 -15.94 4.07
CA GLN A 28 8.28 -14.97 5.17
C GLN A 28 7.09 -14.01 5.09
N LEU A 29 6.79 -13.49 3.89
CA LEU A 29 5.64 -12.60 3.69
C LEU A 29 4.32 -13.30 3.95
N CYS A 30 4.13 -14.53 3.46
CA CYS A 30 2.93 -15.32 3.75
C CYS A 30 2.74 -15.50 5.25
N ASN A 31 3.78 -15.88 5.98
CA ASN A 31 3.72 -16.06 7.44
C ASN A 31 3.34 -14.76 8.15
N ALA A 32 4.00 -13.64 7.80
CA ALA A 32 3.72 -12.34 8.37
C ALA A 32 2.26 -11.89 8.12
N PHE A 33 1.76 -12.10 6.90
CA PHE A 33 0.38 -11.74 6.54
C PHE A 33 -0.65 -12.64 7.22
N TYR A 34 -0.41 -13.95 7.31
CA TYR A 34 -1.28 -14.85 8.07
C TYR A 34 -1.35 -14.45 9.54
N GLN A 35 -0.21 -14.23 10.18
CA GLN A 35 -0.16 -13.84 11.60
C GLN A 35 -0.99 -12.58 11.86
N ARG A 36 -0.89 -11.58 10.99
CA ARG A 36 -1.62 -10.32 11.10
C ARG A 36 -3.12 -10.46 10.82
N GLU A 37 -3.50 -11.12 9.74
CA GLU A 37 -4.91 -11.25 9.38
C GLU A 37 -5.66 -12.17 10.34
N VAL A 38 -5.03 -13.21 10.89
CA VAL A 38 -5.67 -14.04 11.93
C VAL A 38 -6.08 -13.19 13.13
N GLN A 39 -5.21 -12.32 13.63
CA GLN A 39 -5.54 -11.42 14.76
C GLN A 39 -6.71 -10.49 14.43
N ARG A 40 -6.77 -9.99 13.19
CA ARG A 40 -7.89 -9.17 12.72
C ARG A 40 -9.18 -9.97 12.62
N LEU A 41 -9.14 -11.19 12.10
CA LEU A 41 -10.30 -12.05 11.89
C LEU A 41 -10.93 -12.50 13.21
N VAL A 42 -10.13 -12.70 14.26
CA VAL A 42 -10.65 -12.98 15.62
C VAL A 42 -11.56 -11.86 16.12
N ALA A 43 -11.34 -10.62 15.69
CA ALA A 43 -12.14 -9.46 16.07
C ALA A 43 -13.37 -9.23 15.18
N GLU A 44 -13.63 -10.04 14.14
CA GLU A 44 -14.81 -9.89 13.27
C GLU A 44 -16.06 -10.46 13.95
N PRO A 45 -17.02 -9.61 14.37
CA PRO A 45 -18.19 -10.08 15.11
C PRO A 45 -19.20 -10.82 14.23
N ASN A 46 -19.20 -10.58 12.91
CA ASN A 46 -20.15 -11.21 12.00
C ASN A 46 -19.62 -12.55 11.49
N SER A 47 -20.22 -13.65 11.97
CA SER A 47 -19.79 -15.01 11.63
C SER A 47 -19.82 -15.34 10.13
N ASP A 48 -20.75 -14.79 9.36
CA ASP A 48 -20.84 -15.03 7.91
C ASP A 48 -19.81 -14.24 7.12
N ARG A 49 -19.49 -13.02 7.59
CA ARG A 49 -18.36 -12.25 7.05
C ARG A 49 -17.04 -12.94 7.36
N LEU A 50 -16.86 -13.40 8.60
CA LEU A 50 -15.69 -14.16 9.02
C LEU A 50 -15.48 -15.41 8.14
N ARG A 51 -16.53 -16.22 7.94
CA ARG A 51 -16.49 -17.41 7.06
C ARG A 51 -16.06 -17.07 5.63
N ARG A 52 -16.60 -15.99 5.04
CA ARG A 52 -16.22 -15.54 3.69
C ARG A 52 -14.78 -15.04 3.62
N GLN A 53 -14.34 -14.29 4.63
CA GLN A 53 -12.95 -13.82 4.71
C GLN A 53 -11.97 -14.98 4.87
N LEU A 54 -12.23 -15.91 5.78
CA LEU A 54 -11.42 -17.13 5.94
C LEU A 54 -11.33 -17.94 4.64
N LYS A 55 -12.46 -18.11 3.93
CA LYS A 55 -12.48 -18.84 2.65
C LYS A 55 -11.58 -18.23 1.59
N SER A 56 -11.45 -16.90 1.57
CA SER A 56 -10.65 -16.17 0.57
C SER A 56 -9.26 -15.77 1.06
N LEU A 57 -8.95 -16.00 2.34
CA LEU A 57 -7.72 -15.54 2.98
C LEU A 57 -6.45 -16.06 2.28
N PRO A 58 -6.32 -17.38 1.96
CA PRO A 58 -5.12 -17.89 1.31
C PRO A 58 -4.83 -17.18 -0.01
N TYR A 59 -5.86 -17.05 -0.85
CA TYR A 59 -5.76 -16.38 -2.14
C TYR A 59 -5.23 -14.94 -2.01
N TYR A 60 -5.76 -14.14 -1.08
CA TYR A 60 -5.31 -12.76 -0.91
C TYR A 60 -3.91 -12.65 -0.29
N ILE A 61 -3.54 -13.58 0.60
CA ILE A 61 -2.19 -13.63 1.19
C ILE A 61 -1.16 -13.98 0.11
N GLU A 62 -1.39 -15.04 -0.66
CA GLU A 62 -0.50 -15.46 -1.74
C GLU A 62 -0.35 -14.34 -2.76
N ARG A 63 -1.47 -13.74 -3.18
CA ARG A 63 -1.46 -12.59 -4.09
C ARG A 63 -0.66 -11.42 -3.55
N ALA A 64 -0.81 -11.07 -2.27
CA ALA A 64 -0.05 -9.98 -1.65
C ALA A 64 1.44 -10.31 -1.55
N ALA A 65 1.79 -11.52 -1.13
CA ALA A 65 3.17 -11.97 -1.00
C ALA A 65 3.86 -12.00 -2.37
N THR A 66 3.22 -12.54 -3.40
CA THR A 66 3.72 -12.52 -4.78
C THR A 66 3.92 -11.09 -5.27
N LEU A 67 2.94 -10.21 -5.05
CA LEU A 67 3.02 -8.82 -5.51
C LEU A 67 4.18 -8.08 -4.81
N VAL A 68 4.29 -8.20 -3.49
CA VAL A 68 5.32 -7.53 -2.68
C VAL A 68 6.71 -8.06 -3.01
N ALA A 69 6.87 -9.38 -3.16
CA ALA A 69 8.16 -10.00 -3.49
C ALA A 69 8.67 -9.61 -4.89
N ASN A 70 7.77 -9.33 -5.84
CA ASN A 70 8.12 -9.03 -7.23
C ASN A 70 8.05 -7.54 -7.60
N THR A 71 7.55 -6.67 -6.72
CA THR A 71 7.42 -5.24 -7.02
C THR A 71 8.71 -4.49 -6.72
N SER A 72 9.18 -3.73 -7.71
CA SER A 72 10.16 -2.67 -7.48
C SER A 72 9.47 -1.49 -6.78
N SER A 73 9.71 -1.36 -5.48
CA SER A 73 9.23 -0.27 -4.63
C SER A 73 10.41 0.61 -4.22
N PRO A 74 10.23 1.94 -4.07
CA PRO A 74 11.27 2.83 -3.55
C PRO A 74 11.53 2.66 -2.04
N PHE A 75 10.84 1.73 -1.38
CA PHE A 75 10.89 1.52 0.07
C PHE A 75 11.68 0.27 0.43
N LYS A 76 12.26 0.28 1.63
CA LYS A 76 12.87 -0.93 2.19
C LYS A 76 11.75 -1.87 2.64
N LEU A 77 11.82 -3.15 2.26
CA LEU A 77 10.90 -4.16 2.76
C LEU A 77 11.38 -4.68 4.11
N ASP A 78 10.47 -4.72 5.09
CA ASP A 78 10.59 -5.54 6.28
C ASP A 78 9.74 -6.80 6.05
N SER A 79 10.39 -7.89 5.65
CA SER A 79 9.71 -9.15 5.34
C SER A 79 9.16 -9.84 6.58
N GLN A 80 9.74 -9.62 7.76
CA GLN A 80 9.30 -10.24 9.01
C GLN A 80 7.97 -9.64 9.47
N ASN A 81 7.81 -8.32 9.33
CA ASN A 81 6.57 -7.65 9.66
C ASN A 81 5.64 -7.46 8.45
N GLY A 82 6.05 -7.88 7.25
CA GLY A 82 5.32 -7.71 6.00
C GLY A 82 4.99 -6.24 5.70
N SER A 83 5.93 -5.33 5.89
CA SER A 83 5.67 -3.88 5.86
C SER A 83 6.72 -3.13 5.05
N TRP A 84 6.32 -2.01 4.43
CA TRP A 84 7.25 -1.09 3.77
C TRP A 84 7.79 -0.06 4.76
N LEU A 85 9.08 0.22 4.67
CA LEU A 85 9.80 1.12 5.55
C LEU A 85 10.39 2.30 4.76
N ALA A 86 10.15 3.49 5.29
CA ALA A 86 10.79 4.73 4.87
C ALA A 86 10.86 5.70 6.05
N LYS A 87 11.80 6.65 6.00
CA LYS A 87 11.94 7.69 7.03
C LYS A 87 10.66 8.52 7.13
N GLN A 88 10.08 8.58 8.32
CA GLN A 88 8.90 9.39 8.59
C GLN A 88 9.27 10.87 8.79
N LYS A 89 8.49 11.75 8.14
CA LYS A 89 8.59 13.21 8.29
C LYS A 89 8.05 13.67 9.65
N PRO A 90 8.56 14.80 10.20
CA PRO A 90 8.11 15.31 11.48
C PRO A 90 6.63 15.74 11.47
N THR A 91 6.15 16.22 10.33
CA THR A 91 4.77 16.66 10.11
C THR A 91 4.05 15.80 9.07
N PRO A 92 2.71 15.69 9.15
CA PRO A 92 1.91 15.04 8.12
C PRO A 92 1.99 15.79 6.77
N PRO A 93 1.67 15.14 5.64
CA PRO A 93 1.56 15.82 4.36
C PRO A 93 0.57 16.98 4.43
N GLU A 94 0.93 18.11 3.84
CA GLU A 94 0.06 19.29 3.77
C GLU A 94 -1.14 19.04 2.85
N ILE A 95 -2.28 19.61 3.23
CA ILE A 95 -3.50 19.60 2.42
C ILE A 95 -3.46 20.85 1.54
N ASN A 96 -3.56 20.67 0.24
CA ASN A 96 -3.67 21.76 -0.72
C ASN A 96 -4.93 21.55 -1.58
N ILE A 97 -5.95 22.35 -1.30
CA ILE A 97 -7.28 22.24 -1.95
C ILE A 97 -7.18 22.49 -3.45
N GLN A 98 -6.48 23.54 -3.86
CA GLN A 98 -6.33 23.90 -5.28
C GLN A 98 -5.57 22.83 -6.06
N ALA A 99 -4.49 22.30 -5.47
CA ALA A 99 -3.73 21.21 -6.08
C ALA A 99 -4.56 19.92 -6.18
N ASN A 100 -5.38 19.62 -5.16
CA ASN A 100 -6.30 18.49 -5.19
C ASN A 100 -7.33 18.65 -6.32
N GLU A 101 -8.00 19.80 -6.41
CA GLU A 101 -9.02 20.05 -7.44
C GLU A 101 -8.43 19.87 -8.83
N LEU A 102 -7.32 20.56 -9.12
CA LEU A 102 -6.62 20.45 -10.39
C LEU A 102 -6.19 19.01 -10.69
N PHE A 103 -5.70 18.28 -9.68
CA PHE A 103 -5.29 16.90 -9.86
C PHE A 103 -6.47 16.00 -10.23
N TYR A 104 -7.55 16.02 -9.44
CA TYR A 104 -8.66 15.09 -9.59
C TYR A 104 -9.52 15.42 -10.83
N GLN A 105 -9.65 16.70 -11.20
CA GLN A 105 -10.29 17.09 -12.47
C GLN A 105 -9.63 16.46 -13.70
N HIS A 106 -8.29 16.32 -13.70
CA HIS A 106 -7.55 15.87 -14.88
C HIS A 106 -7.11 14.40 -14.83
N ASN A 107 -7.05 13.80 -13.65
CA ASN A 107 -6.38 12.50 -13.46
C ASN A 107 -7.26 11.44 -12.78
N ALA A 108 -8.42 11.80 -12.23
CA ALA A 108 -9.31 10.84 -11.57
C ALA A 108 -9.78 9.76 -12.56
N LYS A 109 -9.58 8.51 -12.17
CA LYS A 109 -10.04 7.34 -12.92
C LYS A 109 -10.19 6.15 -11.97
N VAL A 110 -11.12 5.26 -12.29
CA VAL A 110 -11.30 4.00 -11.58
C VAL A 110 -9.99 3.20 -11.55
N GLY A 111 -9.68 2.63 -10.40
CA GLY A 111 -8.44 1.92 -10.10
C GLY A 111 -7.28 2.80 -9.64
N LEU A 112 -7.38 4.14 -9.72
CA LEU A 112 -6.28 5.01 -9.28
C LEU A 112 -6.09 4.90 -7.78
N ILE A 113 -4.85 4.65 -7.37
CA ILE A 113 -4.47 4.47 -5.98
C ILE A 113 -4.09 5.84 -5.41
N ILE A 114 -4.73 6.20 -4.30
CA ILE A 114 -4.69 7.56 -3.75
C ILE A 114 -4.40 7.55 -2.23
N PRO A 115 -3.63 8.53 -1.74
CA PRO A 115 -3.43 8.73 -0.32
C PRO A 115 -4.58 9.53 0.31
N ILE A 116 -5.02 9.12 1.48
CA ILE A 116 -6.11 9.76 2.24
C ILE A 116 -5.61 10.03 3.66
N LEU A 117 -5.59 11.29 4.05
CA LEU A 117 -5.29 11.71 5.41
C LEU A 117 -6.52 11.50 6.27
N VAL A 118 -6.39 10.78 7.38
CA VAL A 118 -7.49 10.53 8.32
C VAL A 118 -7.10 11.04 9.69
N ARG A 119 -8.02 11.79 10.31
CA ARG A 119 -7.87 12.36 11.65
C ARG A 119 -8.79 11.62 12.63
N SER A 120 -8.29 11.20 13.78
CA SER A 120 -9.12 10.62 14.85
C SER A 120 -8.55 11.12 16.16
N ASP A 121 -9.37 11.81 16.96
CA ASP A 121 -8.94 12.44 18.20
C ASP A 121 -7.63 13.23 18.00
N GLU A 122 -6.54 12.74 18.59
CA GLU A 122 -5.21 13.32 18.59
C GLU A 122 -4.24 12.62 17.64
N GLN A 123 -4.75 11.73 16.78
CA GLN A 123 -3.98 10.96 15.80
C GLN A 123 -4.29 11.41 14.37
N ILE A 124 -3.24 11.63 13.60
CA ILE A 124 -3.28 11.81 12.16
C ILE A 124 -2.55 10.63 11.52
N ARG A 125 -3.15 10.00 10.53
CA ARG A 125 -2.51 8.94 9.75
C ARG A 125 -2.81 9.10 8.28
N VAL A 126 -1.93 8.59 7.42
CA VAL A 126 -2.23 8.48 6.00
C VAL A 126 -2.59 7.03 5.68
N ARG A 127 -3.74 6.86 5.04
CA ARG A 127 -4.23 5.61 4.49
C ARG A 127 -4.07 5.61 2.98
N ILE A 128 -4.13 4.43 2.39
CA ILE A 128 -4.19 4.27 0.95
C ILE A 128 -5.51 3.62 0.58
N ASP A 129 -6.12 4.11 -0.51
CA ASP A 129 -7.34 3.55 -1.06
C ASP A 129 -7.29 3.60 -2.60
N SER A 130 -8.28 3.01 -3.25
CA SER A 130 -8.45 3.06 -4.70
C SER A 130 -9.77 3.72 -5.06
N LEU A 131 -9.76 4.53 -6.12
CA LEU A 131 -10.98 5.05 -6.71
C LEU A 131 -11.76 3.91 -7.37
N ASP A 132 -13.05 3.77 -7.08
CA ASP A 132 -13.95 2.81 -7.73
C ASP A 132 -15.09 3.50 -8.49
N GLN A 133 -15.35 4.78 -8.24
CA GLN A 133 -16.25 5.61 -9.05
C GLN A 133 -15.71 7.04 -9.23
N VAL A 134 -16.01 7.66 -10.37
CA VAL A 134 -15.67 9.05 -10.68
C VAL A 134 -16.93 9.73 -11.24
N SER A 135 -17.22 10.94 -10.76
CA SER A 135 -18.33 11.79 -11.18
C SER A 135 -17.83 13.23 -11.31
N ASP A 136 -18.64 14.14 -11.84
CA ASP A 136 -18.21 15.46 -12.35
C ASP A 136 -17.36 16.27 -11.36
N ASN A 137 -17.68 16.23 -10.06
CA ASN A 137 -16.99 17.00 -9.01
C ASN A 137 -16.60 16.16 -7.77
N LYS A 138 -16.72 14.84 -7.87
CA LYS A 138 -16.47 13.93 -6.75
C LYS A 138 -15.94 12.58 -7.20
N VAL A 139 -15.20 11.93 -6.30
CA VAL A 139 -14.72 10.56 -6.48
C VAL A 139 -15.21 9.70 -5.31
N HIS A 140 -15.47 8.42 -5.59
CA HIS A 140 -15.72 7.43 -4.54
C HIS A 140 -14.45 6.59 -4.34
N CYS A 141 -14.09 6.40 -3.08
CA CYS A 141 -12.99 5.55 -2.64
C CYS A 141 -13.59 4.25 -2.10
N ASN A 142 -12.99 3.13 -2.47
CA ASN A 142 -13.60 1.83 -2.24
C ASN A 142 -13.81 1.46 -0.76
N GLU A 143 -13.03 2.00 0.16
CA GLU A 143 -13.22 1.78 1.60
C GLU A 143 -13.69 3.05 2.34
N LEU A 144 -13.26 4.23 1.89
CA LEU A 144 -13.48 5.49 2.61
C LEU A 144 -14.62 6.38 2.06
N GLY A 145 -15.33 5.93 1.03
CA GLY A 145 -16.57 6.57 0.60
C GLY A 145 -16.36 7.76 -0.34
N TRP A 146 -17.35 8.66 -0.40
CA TRP A 146 -17.34 9.81 -1.31
C TRP A 146 -16.49 10.99 -0.82
N PHE A 147 -15.78 11.61 -1.76
CA PHE A 147 -14.98 12.83 -1.56
C PHE A 147 -15.23 13.83 -2.68
N ALA A 148 -15.29 15.12 -2.36
CA ALA A 148 -15.22 16.19 -3.36
C ALA A 148 -13.80 16.30 -3.94
N PHE A 149 -13.66 16.90 -5.13
CA PHE A 149 -12.34 17.14 -5.73
C PHE A 149 -11.44 18.08 -4.91
N SER A 150 -12.01 18.94 -4.06
CA SER A 150 -11.28 19.70 -3.02
C SER A 150 -10.54 18.80 -2.02
N GLY A 151 -10.96 17.54 -1.96
CA GLY A 151 -10.48 16.49 -1.09
C GLY A 151 -11.28 16.33 0.19
N GLN A 152 -12.32 17.13 0.42
CA GLN A 152 -13.18 16.98 1.60
C GLN A 152 -13.96 15.65 1.52
N GLY A 153 -13.88 14.84 2.58
CA GLY A 153 -14.74 13.67 2.75
C GLY A 153 -16.19 14.08 2.95
N LEU A 154 -17.08 13.52 2.14
CA LEU A 154 -18.53 13.81 2.17
C LEU A 154 -19.28 12.92 3.16
N GLU A 155 -18.77 11.72 3.41
CA GLU A 155 -19.32 10.76 4.38
C GLU A 155 -18.45 10.64 5.64
N LEU A 156 -17.15 10.93 5.51
CA LEU A 156 -16.18 10.93 6.60
C LEU A 156 -15.53 12.32 6.70
N PRO A 157 -16.10 13.25 7.48
CA PRO A 157 -15.61 14.63 7.55
C PRO A 157 -14.17 14.76 8.05
N ASN A 158 -13.69 13.77 8.79
CA ASN A 158 -12.33 13.67 9.32
C ASN A 158 -11.32 13.06 8.34
N ALA A 159 -11.75 12.72 7.13
CA ALA A 159 -10.91 12.21 6.05
C ALA A 159 -10.72 13.27 4.95
N GLN A 160 -9.51 13.35 4.42
CA GLN A 160 -9.16 14.27 3.35
C GLN A 160 -8.33 13.57 2.27
N LEU A 161 -8.75 13.67 1.01
CA LEU A 161 -7.89 13.27 -0.10
C LEU A 161 -6.62 14.11 -0.12
N LEU A 162 -5.51 13.47 -0.42
CA LEU A 162 -4.26 14.12 -0.72
C LEU A 162 -3.93 13.92 -2.19
N THR A 163 -3.29 14.91 -2.81
CA THR A 163 -2.73 14.76 -4.15
C THR A 163 -1.68 13.64 -4.11
N PRO A 164 -1.78 12.61 -4.98
CA PRO A 164 -0.77 11.58 -5.09
C PRO A 164 0.60 12.17 -5.42
N SER A 165 1.54 12.00 -4.49
CA SER A 165 2.92 12.45 -4.61
C SER A 165 3.82 11.42 -3.95
N LYS A 166 5.13 11.49 -4.22
CA LYS A 166 6.10 10.63 -3.52
C LYS A 166 5.97 10.78 -1.99
N VAL A 167 5.75 12.00 -1.49
CA VAL A 167 5.63 12.26 -0.05
C VAL A 167 4.35 11.64 0.54
N SER A 168 3.19 11.95 -0.04
CA SER A 168 1.89 11.48 0.46
C SER A 168 1.74 9.96 0.33
N LEU A 169 2.20 9.37 -0.78
CA LEU A 169 2.19 7.92 -0.97
C LEU A 169 3.22 7.21 -0.10
N THR A 170 4.39 7.79 0.16
CA THR A 170 5.35 7.21 1.15
C THR A 170 4.71 7.14 2.53
N ALA A 171 4.08 8.23 2.97
CA ALA A 171 3.38 8.27 4.25
C ALA A 171 2.29 7.18 4.33
N ALA A 172 1.49 7.04 3.27
CA ALA A 172 0.45 6.02 3.19
C ALA A 172 0.99 4.59 3.19
N CYS A 173 1.97 4.30 2.32
CA CYS A 173 2.50 2.95 2.10
C CYS A 173 3.39 2.45 3.23
N CYS A 174 3.98 3.36 4.02
CA CYS A 174 4.83 3.02 5.15
C CYS A 174 4.10 3.17 6.50
N GLY A 175 2.79 3.40 6.50
CA GLY A 175 1.98 3.49 7.72
C GLY A 175 2.33 4.68 8.61
N HIS A 176 2.86 5.78 8.06
CA HIS A 176 3.25 6.94 8.87
C HIS A 176 2.05 7.56 9.59
N GLN A 177 2.26 7.89 10.86
CA GLN A 177 1.24 8.47 11.72
C GLN A 177 1.83 9.41 12.76
N TRP A 178 1.04 10.40 13.16
CA TRP A 178 1.40 11.44 14.09
C TRP A 178 0.39 11.46 15.22
N GLN A 179 0.86 11.68 16.44
CA GLN A 179 0.03 11.81 17.63
C GLN A 179 0.48 13.04 18.41
N PHE A 180 -0.44 13.89 18.87
CA PHE A 180 -0.13 15.15 19.55
C PHE A 180 0.90 16.00 18.79
N SER A 181 0.72 16.11 17.47
CA SER A 181 1.62 16.84 16.56
C SER A 181 3.07 16.34 16.50
N LYS A 182 3.34 15.12 16.98
CA LYS A 182 4.65 14.46 16.90
C LYS A 182 4.55 13.16 16.13
N ARG A 183 5.63 12.76 15.45
CA ARG A 183 5.73 11.42 14.85
C ARG A 183 5.60 10.34 15.93
N CYS A 184 4.81 9.31 15.66
CA CYS A 184 4.78 8.08 16.46
C CYS A 184 5.22 6.89 15.58
N LEU A 185 5.29 5.69 16.16
CA LEU A 185 5.68 4.50 15.41
C LEU A 185 4.75 4.28 14.23
N PRO A 186 5.25 3.98 13.02
CA PRO A 186 4.37 3.69 11.91
C PRO A 186 3.45 2.51 12.20
N ARG A 187 2.20 2.59 11.75
CA ARG A 187 1.24 1.50 11.88
C ARG A 187 1.54 0.40 10.87
N VAL A 188 1.09 -0.79 11.22
CA VAL A 188 1.02 -1.90 10.27
C VAL A 188 -0.13 -1.64 9.28
N LEU A 189 0.13 -1.86 7.99
CA LEU A 189 -0.90 -1.77 6.96
C LEU A 189 -1.91 -2.93 7.07
N SER A 190 -3.10 -2.82 6.52
CA SER A 190 -3.95 -4.00 6.28
C SER A 190 -3.45 -4.82 5.08
N LEU A 191 -3.88 -6.07 4.94
CA LEU A 191 -3.59 -6.86 3.72
C LEU A 191 -4.06 -6.15 2.43
N ARG A 192 -5.21 -5.46 2.50
CA ARG A 192 -5.73 -4.65 1.39
C ARG A 192 -4.78 -3.51 1.03
N GLU A 193 -4.31 -2.77 2.03
CA GLU A 193 -3.36 -1.67 1.81
C GLU A 193 -2.01 -2.18 1.27
N MET A 194 -1.56 -3.38 1.68
CA MET A 194 -0.36 -4.01 1.09
C MET A 194 -0.55 -4.34 -0.40
N LEU A 195 -1.71 -4.87 -0.78
CA LEU A 195 -2.07 -5.13 -2.19
C LEU A 195 -2.11 -3.83 -3.01
N LEU A 196 -2.69 -2.77 -2.46
CA LEU A 196 -2.71 -1.47 -3.11
C LEU A 196 -1.29 -0.89 -3.26
N ALA A 197 -0.50 -0.89 -2.19
CA ALA A 197 0.87 -0.36 -2.20
C ALA A 197 1.76 -1.05 -3.26
N GLY A 198 1.65 -2.38 -3.41
CA GLY A 198 2.38 -3.13 -4.44
C GLY A 198 1.89 -2.87 -5.86
N SER A 199 0.69 -2.31 -6.03
CA SER A 199 0.07 -2.05 -7.34
C SER A 199 0.30 -0.62 -7.83
N ILE A 200 1.01 0.22 -7.07
CA ILE A 200 1.32 1.60 -7.48
C ILE A 200 2.32 1.62 -8.63
N ASN A 201 2.04 2.45 -9.62
CA ASN A 201 3.01 2.81 -10.65
C ASN A 201 3.97 3.89 -10.13
N TRP A 202 5.08 3.48 -9.52
CA TRP A 202 6.06 4.43 -8.98
C TRP A 202 6.78 5.27 -10.03
N ARG A 203 6.79 4.86 -11.31
CA ARG A 203 7.32 5.67 -12.41
C ARG A 203 6.38 6.84 -12.74
N ASN A 204 5.06 6.63 -12.61
CA ASN A 204 4.07 7.66 -12.79
C ASN A 204 2.83 7.39 -11.93
N VAL A 205 2.77 8.05 -10.78
CA VAL A 205 1.71 7.87 -9.77
C VAL A 205 0.33 8.33 -10.23
N LYS A 206 0.24 9.02 -11.38
CA LYS A 206 -1.03 9.43 -12.02
C LYS A 206 -1.61 8.34 -12.93
N ARG A 207 -0.87 7.27 -13.18
CA ARG A 207 -1.24 6.18 -14.08
C ARG A 207 -1.43 4.88 -13.32
N LEU A 208 -2.32 4.05 -13.84
CA LEU A 208 -2.44 2.67 -13.37
C LEU A 208 -1.15 1.92 -13.72
N LYS A 209 -0.83 0.89 -12.94
CA LYS A 209 0.23 -0.05 -13.28
C LYS A 209 -0.35 -1.02 -14.31
N THR A 210 0.09 -0.87 -15.56
CA THR A 210 -0.16 -1.81 -16.66
C THR A 210 0.73 -3.03 -16.53
#